data_AF-A0A0B6RLA6-F1
#
_entry.id   AF-A0A0B6RLA6-F1
#
_cell.length_a   1.000
_cell.length_b   1.000
_cell.length_c   1.000
_cell.angle_alpha   90.00
_cell.angle_beta   90.00
_cell.angle_gamma   90.00
#
_symmetry.space_group_name_H-M   'P 1'
#
loop_
_entity.id
_entity.type
_entity.pdbx_description
1 polymer ?
#
loop_
_entity_poly.entity_id
_entity_poly.type
_entity_poly.pdbx_seq_one_letter_code
_entity_poly.pdbx_strand_id
1 'polypeptide(L)'
;MNDNPTNTPDVHQLASLLLPLRERGMTPQEAVRSILATTATGAANLIHDAGLRGVALLAQALVRIFVALTPAELAIILHHSYPDLSALDVGRLLLAPEVFPHTSRDEMRSALLGAGFDANGVTEAINVLYPAPPVKTRFDAIATSMQAGNRGIEVWSSGTTGQVWTLYQRVPGADWSSWEGPGFKGQPKPLRQLAAALQNNGDVMFAGLDDAGSVWACPQGSPGGDWGAWHGPNLGGQPHAFRQLAASQQGGSRGVELWAAGDDGQVWTLYQLTAGGPWSRWEGPGFKGQPAPMFKMAAAQQNNGNVMFFGLDRNGRLWSIGQDRPGGDWGGWQGPGVAGQPEPFVEIAASEQHGTRGVEVWGLGASGQIWTLYQLTAGGPWSHWEGPGFKGQPVPMKKIAAALQNTGCVLLWAVDGDDRLWRIAQGSPGGDWAGWEQSSVPPA
;
A
#
# COMPACT_ATOMS: atom_id res chain seq x y z
N MET A 1 -35.93 -16.45 -3.62
CA MET A 1 -36.08 -17.26 -4.84
C MET A 1 -34.80 -17.07 -5.63
N ASN A 2 -33.94 -18.07 -5.60
CA ASN A 2 -32.66 -18.06 -6.31
C ASN A 2 -32.92 -18.63 -7.70
N ASP A 3 -32.96 -17.78 -8.72
CA ASP A 3 -33.02 -18.21 -10.10
C ASP A 3 -31.66 -18.77 -10.50
N ASN A 4 -31.65 -20.08 -10.74
CA ASN A 4 -30.53 -20.81 -11.32
C ASN A 4 -30.55 -20.55 -12.84
N PRO A 5 -29.53 -19.93 -13.46
CA PRO A 5 -29.62 -19.37 -14.82
C PRO A 5 -29.47 -20.40 -15.96
N THR A 6 -29.63 -21.69 -15.68
CA THR A 6 -29.26 -22.79 -16.60
C THR A 6 -30.27 -23.04 -17.74
N ASN A 7 -31.26 -22.16 -17.94
CA ASN A 7 -32.33 -22.39 -18.92
C ASN A 7 -33.02 -21.10 -19.38
N THR A 8 -32.27 -20.06 -19.73
CA THR A 8 -32.89 -18.84 -20.29
C THR A 8 -33.60 -19.18 -21.62
N PRO A 9 -34.90 -18.87 -21.79
CA PRO A 9 -35.67 -19.13 -23.01
C PRO A 9 -34.96 -18.68 -24.29
N ASP A 10 -34.19 -17.60 -24.19
CA ASP A 10 -33.46 -16.99 -25.30
C ASP A 10 -32.33 -17.90 -25.85
N VAL A 11 -31.62 -18.66 -25.00
CA VAL A 11 -30.59 -19.63 -25.44
C VAL A 11 -31.23 -20.79 -26.19
N HIS A 12 -32.39 -21.27 -25.73
CA HIS A 12 -33.14 -22.32 -26.43
C HIS A 12 -33.62 -21.87 -27.79
N GLN A 13 -34.09 -20.62 -27.90
CA GLN A 13 -34.50 -20.05 -29.17
C GLN A 13 -33.32 -19.97 -30.15
N LEU A 14 -32.15 -19.49 -29.72
CA LEU A 14 -30.95 -19.48 -30.57
C LEU A 14 -30.47 -20.88 -30.93
N ALA A 15 -30.51 -21.83 -29.99
CA ALA A 15 -30.18 -23.23 -30.24
C ALA A 15 -31.09 -23.86 -31.31
N SER A 16 -32.39 -23.51 -31.30
CA SER A 16 -33.36 -23.98 -32.30
C SER A 16 -33.09 -23.43 -33.71
N LEU A 17 -32.44 -22.27 -33.83
CA LEU A 17 -31.98 -21.72 -35.12
C LEU A 17 -30.68 -22.40 -35.59
N LEU A 18 -29.77 -22.72 -34.67
CA LEU A 18 -28.46 -23.28 -34.98
C LEU A 18 -28.52 -24.79 -35.32
N LEU A 19 -29.40 -25.55 -34.67
CA LEU A 19 -29.47 -27.01 -34.83
C LEU A 19 -29.69 -27.46 -36.29
N PRO A 20 -30.65 -26.90 -37.06
CA PRO A 20 -30.86 -27.29 -38.45
C PRO A 20 -29.71 -26.90 -39.39
N LEU A 21 -28.89 -25.91 -39.01
CA LEU A 21 -27.71 -25.49 -39.78
C LEU A 21 -26.55 -26.45 -39.54
N ARG A 22 -26.36 -26.89 -38.28
CA ARG A 22 -25.42 -27.97 -37.94
C ARG A 22 -25.78 -29.28 -38.66
N GLU A 23 -27.06 -29.66 -38.68
CA GLU A 23 -27.53 -30.89 -39.35
C GLU A 23 -27.30 -30.85 -40.87
N ARG A 24 -27.24 -29.65 -41.47
CA ARG A 24 -26.83 -29.45 -42.87
C ARG A 24 -25.32 -29.50 -43.09
N GLY A 25 -24.54 -29.74 -42.04
CA GLY A 25 -23.08 -29.85 -42.12
C GLY A 25 -22.35 -28.50 -42.11
N MET A 26 -23.02 -27.39 -41.81
CA MET A 26 -22.36 -26.08 -41.69
C MET A 26 -21.42 -26.05 -40.49
N THR A 27 -20.28 -25.40 -40.66
CA THR A 27 -19.39 -25.06 -39.54
C THR A 27 -20.08 -24.05 -38.60
N PRO A 28 -19.64 -23.96 -37.33
CA PRO A 28 -20.18 -22.96 -36.40
C PRO A 28 -20.12 -21.53 -36.96
N GLN A 29 -19.04 -21.17 -37.64
CA GLN A 29 -18.86 -19.85 -38.24
C GLN A 29 -19.84 -19.57 -39.38
N GLU A 30 -20.05 -20.55 -40.27
CA GLU A 30 -21.03 -20.44 -41.36
C GLU A 30 -22.47 -20.32 -40.82
N ALA A 31 -22.79 -21.07 -39.76
CA ALA A 31 -24.09 -21.02 -39.12
C ALA A 31 -24.38 -19.63 -38.52
N VAL A 32 -23.41 -19.04 -37.79
CA VAL A 32 -23.54 -17.67 -37.25
C VAL A 32 -23.70 -16.65 -38.37
N ARG A 33 -22.88 -16.73 -39.43
CA ARG A 33 -22.99 -15.84 -40.60
C ARG A 33 -24.36 -15.96 -41.27
N SER A 34 -24.90 -17.17 -41.39
CA SER A 34 -26.23 -17.38 -41.96
C SER A 34 -27.32 -16.71 -41.12
N ILE A 35 -27.23 -16.76 -39.79
CA ILE A 35 -28.23 -16.10 -38.92
C ILE A 35 -28.08 -14.57 -39.02
N LEU A 36 -26.85 -14.04 -38.94
CA LEU A 36 -26.59 -12.59 -39.04
C LEU A 36 -26.89 -12.01 -40.43
N ALA A 37 -26.96 -12.83 -41.48
CA ALA A 37 -27.35 -12.40 -42.83
C ALA A 37 -28.86 -12.37 -43.06
N THR A 38 -29.67 -12.99 -42.17
CA THR A 38 -31.13 -12.92 -42.28
C THR A 38 -31.68 -11.59 -41.79
N THR A 39 -32.84 -11.17 -42.32
CA THR A 39 -33.54 -9.99 -41.80
C THR A 39 -34.01 -10.25 -40.38
N ALA A 40 -33.58 -9.37 -39.48
CA ALA A 40 -33.74 -9.49 -38.03
C ALA A 40 -35.23 -9.66 -37.65
N THR A 41 -35.65 -10.89 -37.39
CA THR A 41 -37.00 -11.26 -36.95
C THR A 41 -36.93 -12.36 -35.90
N GLY A 42 -37.76 -12.25 -34.85
CA GLY A 42 -37.80 -13.24 -33.77
C GLY A 42 -36.47 -13.39 -33.04
N ALA A 43 -36.01 -14.62 -32.83
CA ALA A 43 -34.81 -14.94 -32.05
C ALA A 43 -33.50 -14.41 -32.65
N ALA A 44 -33.45 -14.13 -33.97
CA ALA A 44 -32.28 -13.51 -34.59
C ALA A 44 -32.01 -12.09 -34.06
N ASN A 45 -33.05 -11.36 -33.63
CA ASN A 45 -32.89 -10.01 -33.04
C ASN A 45 -31.99 -9.99 -31.81
N LEU A 46 -31.94 -11.10 -31.07
CA LEU A 46 -31.15 -11.21 -29.84
C LEU A 46 -29.65 -11.01 -30.09
N ILE A 47 -29.18 -11.23 -31.32
CA ILE A 47 -27.74 -11.20 -31.67
C ILE A 47 -27.38 -10.12 -32.70
N HIS A 48 -28.36 -9.37 -33.22
CA HIS A 48 -28.14 -8.26 -34.15
C HIS A 48 -27.80 -6.95 -33.44
N ASP A 49 -28.30 -6.76 -32.22
CA ASP A 49 -27.94 -5.59 -31.40
C ASP A 49 -26.60 -5.89 -30.73
N ALA A 50 -25.57 -5.06 -30.95
CA ALA A 50 -24.18 -5.27 -30.49
C ALA A 50 -23.99 -5.24 -28.96
N GLY A 51 -25.07 -5.43 -28.19
CA GLY A 51 -25.01 -5.57 -26.76
C GLY A 51 -24.36 -6.90 -26.36
N LEU A 52 -23.40 -6.81 -25.42
CA LEU A 52 -22.69 -7.97 -24.83
C LEU A 52 -23.60 -9.12 -24.39
N ARG A 53 -24.85 -8.82 -23.98
CA ARG A 53 -25.84 -9.83 -23.59
C ARG A 53 -26.22 -10.75 -24.74
N GLY A 54 -26.46 -10.20 -25.93
CA GLY A 54 -26.82 -10.98 -27.12
C GLY A 54 -25.71 -11.93 -27.54
N VAL A 55 -24.48 -11.40 -27.55
CA VAL A 55 -23.27 -12.18 -27.85
C VAL A 55 -23.04 -13.29 -26.83
N ALA A 56 -23.30 -13.04 -25.55
CA ALA A 56 -23.21 -14.07 -24.50
C ALA A 56 -24.21 -15.22 -24.73
N LEU A 57 -25.46 -14.90 -25.08
CA LEU A 57 -26.49 -15.90 -25.39
C LEU A 57 -26.09 -16.74 -26.62
N LEU A 58 -25.52 -16.10 -27.64
CA LEU A 58 -25.00 -16.80 -28.83
C LEU A 58 -23.85 -17.75 -28.47
N ALA A 59 -22.88 -17.29 -27.69
CA ALA A 59 -21.74 -18.10 -27.26
C ALA A 59 -22.20 -19.38 -26.53
N GLN A 60 -23.16 -19.24 -25.61
CA GLN A 60 -23.76 -20.39 -24.91
C GLN A 60 -24.49 -21.34 -25.86
N ALA A 61 -25.28 -20.80 -26.80
CA ALA A 61 -26.00 -21.62 -27.77
C ALA A 61 -25.04 -22.37 -28.72
N LEU A 62 -23.93 -21.75 -29.11
CA LEU A 62 -22.90 -22.37 -29.95
C LEU A 62 -22.21 -23.53 -29.24
N VAL A 63 -21.75 -23.35 -28.01
CA VAL A 63 -21.13 -24.43 -27.21
C VAL A 63 -22.10 -25.59 -27.02
N ARG A 64 -23.39 -25.29 -26.79
CA ARG A 64 -24.42 -26.31 -26.64
C ARG A 64 -24.70 -27.11 -27.91
N ILE A 65 -24.76 -26.45 -29.06
CA ILE A 65 -25.09 -27.09 -30.34
C ILE A 65 -23.87 -27.76 -30.97
N PHE A 66 -22.68 -27.16 -30.86
CA PHE A 66 -21.45 -27.67 -31.46
C PHE A 66 -20.53 -28.24 -30.37
N VAL A 67 -20.80 -29.49 -29.98
CA VAL A 67 -20.15 -30.20 -28.84
C VAL A 67 -18.62 -30.25 -28.93
N ALA A 68 -18.03 -30.10 -30.12
CA ALA A 68 -16.58 -30.11 -30.33
C ALA A 68 -15.96 -28.70 -30.44
N LEU A 69 -16.73 -27.63 -30.21
CA LEU A 69 -16.24 -26.26 -30.29
C LEU A 69 -15.19 -25.98 -29.22
N THR A 70 -14.07 -25.38 -29.61
CA THR A 70 -12.98 -25.00 -28.71
C THR A 70 -13.03 -23.51 -28.34
N PRO A 71 -12.35 -23.08 -27.25
CA PRO A 71 -12.23 -21.65 -26.93
C PRO A 71 -11.61 -20.83 -28.07
N ALA A 72 -10.62 -21.38 -28.78
CA ALA A 72 -9.97 -20.70 -29.91
C ALA A 72 -10.92 -20.50 -31.10
N GLU A 73 -11.70 -21.52 -31.46
CA GLU A 73 -12.70 -21.41 -32.52
C GLU A 73 -13.80 -20.42 -32.15
N LEU A 74 -14.29 -20.45 -30.91
CA LEU A 74 -15.28 -19.49 -30.45
C LEU A 74 -14.72 -18.05 -30.44
N ALA A 75 -13.47 -17.85 -30.01
CA ALA A 75 -12.80 -16.55 -30.07
C ALA A 75 -12.77 -15.99 -31.51
N ILE A 76 -12.40 -16.83 -32.49
CA ILE A 76 -12.38 -16.49 -33.92
C ILE A 76 -13.79 -16.10 -34.40
N ILE A 77 -14.81 -16.88 -34.04
CA ILE A 77 -16.21 -16.62 -34.43
C ILE A 77 -16.68 -15.27 -33.88
N LEU A 78 -16.42 -15.02 -32.59
CA LEU A 78 -16.83 -13.79 -31.92
C LEU A 78 -16.11 -12.58 -32.51
N HIS A 79 -14.79 -12.64 -32.71
CA HIS A 79 -14.02 -11.54 -33.28
C HIS A 79 -14.44 -11.22 -34.72
N HIS A 80 -14.67 -12.24 -35.56
CA HIS A 80 -15.12 -12.01 -36.94
C HIS A 80 -16.56 -11.54 -37.07
N SER A 81 -17.44 -11.97 -36.17
CA SER A 81 -18.87 -11.63 -36.23
C SER A 81 -19.20 -10.31 -35.54
N TYR A 82 -18.37 -9.90 -34.56
CA TYR A 82 -18.53 -8.70 -33.75
C TYR A 82 -17.17 -7.97 -33.63
N PRO A 83 -16.74 -7.27 -34.68
CA PRO A 83 -15.40 -6.67 -34.74
C PRO A 83 -15.16 -5.56 -33.71
N ASP A 84 -16.22 -5.00 -33.11
CA ASP A 84 -16.14 -3.96 -32.08
C ASP A 84 -15.81 -4.51 -30.68
N LEU A 85 -15.83 -5.84 -30.48
CA LEU A 85 -15.48 -6.44 -29.19
C LEU A 85 -13.97 -6.39 -28.96
N SER A 86 -13.56 -5.94 -27.76
CA SER A 86 -12.17 -6.01 -27.35
C SER A 86 -11.74 -7.45 -27.03
N ALA A 87 -10.43 -7.69 -26.98
CA ALA A 87 -9.86 -8.96 -26.51
C ALA A 87 -10.36 -9.32 -25.09
N LEU A 88 -10.57 -8.32 -24.24
CA LEU A 88 -11.12 -8.49 -22.90
C LEU A 88 -12.59 -8.91 -22.92
N ASP A 89 -13.40 -8.32 -23.80
CA ASP A 89 -14.82 -8.68 -23.93
C ASP A 89 -14.98 -10.11 -24.40
N VAL A 90 -14.23 -10.52 -25.44
CA VAL A 90 -14.22 -11.91 -25.91
C VAL A 90 -13.73 -12.86 -24.82
N GLY A 91 -12.65 -12.52 -24.11
CA GLY A 91 -12.14 -13.35 -23.02
C GLY A 91 -13.13 -13.52 -21.86
N ARG A 92 -13.91 -12.49 -21.51
CA ARG A 92 -15.01 -12.59 -20.54
C ARG A 92 -16.13 -13.50 -21.02
N LEU A 93 -16.50 -13.42 -22.30
CA LEU A 93 -17.52 -14.28 -22.90
C LEU A 93 -17.09 -15.74 -22.89
N LEU A 94 -15.82 -16.02 -23.20
CA LEU A 94 -15.24 -17.37 -23.14
C LEU A 94 -15.26 -17.95 -21.72
N LEU A 95 -14.94 -17.14 -20.70
CA LEU A 95 -14.95 -17.55 -19.29
C LEU A 95 -16.34 -17.59 -18.65
N ALA A 96 -17.41 -17.30 -19.40
CA ALA A 96 -18.76 -17.40 -18.86
C ALA A 96 -19.05 -18.84 -18.36
N PRO A 97 -19.82 -19.02 -17.26
CA PRO A 97 -20.04 -20.33 -16.63
C PRO A 97 -20.49 -21.46 -17.56
N GLU A 98 -21.27 -21.12 -18.59
CA GLU A 98 -21.87 -22.08 -19.53
C GLU A 98 -21.14 -22.13 -20.89
N VAL A 99 -19.93 -21.57 -20.98
CA VAL A 99 -19.12 -21.50 -22.19
C VAL A 99 -17.83 -22.32 -21.98
N PHE A 100 -16.75 -21.71 -21.48
CA PHE A 100 -15.49 -22.39 -21.16
C PHE A 100 -14.87 -21.83 -19.86
N PRO A 101 -15.55 -21.98 -18.70
CA PRO A 101 -15.13 -21.37 -17.43
C PRO A 101 -13.77 -21.87 -16.90
N HIS A 102 -13.26 -22.97 -17.45
CA HIS A 102 -11.98 -23.58 -17.06
C HIS A 102 -10.85 -23.33 -18.05
N THR A 103 -11.03 -22.44 -19.03
CA THR A 103 -9.95 -22.04 -19.95
C THR A 103 -8.77 -21.51 -19.13
N SER A 104 -7.59 -22.10 -19.29
CA SER A 104 -6.38 -21.66 -18.59
C SER A 104 -5.85 -20.33 -19.15
N ARG A 105 -4.94 -19.68 -18.41
CA ARG A 105 -4.30 -18.42 -18.82
C ARG A 105 -3.63 -18.55 -20.19
N ASP A 106 -2.88 -19.63 -20.39
CA ASP A 106 -2.13 -19.85 -21.63
C ASP A 106 -3.07 -20.20 -22.79
N GLU A 107 -4.09 -21.02 -22.56
CA GLU A 107 -5.11 -21.32 -23.57
C GLU A 107 -5.89 -20.06 -23.99
N MET A 108 -6.29 -19.20 -23.05
CA MET A 108 -6.94 -17.93 -23.36
C MET A 108 -6.05 -17.02 -24.19
N ARG A 109 -4.76 -16.91 -23.80
CA ARG A 109 -3.80 -16.09 -24.52
C ARG A 109 -3.65 -16.58 -25.96
N SER A 110 -3.50 -17.89 -26.15
CA SER A 110 -3.40 -18.52 -27.47
C SER A 110 -4.69 -18.36 -28.27
N ALA A 111 -5.87 -18.49 -27.65
CA ALA A 111 -7.16 -18.31 -28.31
C ALA A 111 -7.35 -16.88 -28.83
N LEU A 112 -7.06 -15.87 -28.01
CA LEU A 112 -7.21 -14.47 -28.40
C LEU A 112 -6.18 -14.05 -29.46
N LEU A 113 -4.91 -14.48 -29.34
CA LEU A 113 -3.91 -14.25 -30.40
C LEU A 113 -4.30 -14.95 -31.70
N GLY A 114 -4.78 -16.19 -31.62
CA GLY A 114 -5.26 -16.96 -32.77
C GLY A 114 -6.50 -16.36 -33.44
N ALA A 115 -7.32 -15.63 -32.67
CA ALA A 115 -8.46 -14.88 -33.19
C ALA A 115 -8.07 -13.59 -33.94
N GLY A 116 -6.83 -13.12 -33.83
CA GLY A 116 -6.33 -11.94 -34.55
C GLY A 116 -6.26 -10.65 -33.73
N PHE A 117 -6.48 -10.72 -32.41
CA PHE A 117 -6.29 -9.57 -31.52
C PHE A 117 -4.81 -9.18 -31.42
N ASP A 118 -4.54 -7.89 -31.21
CA ASP A 118 -3.18 -7.38 -31.07
C ASP A 118 -2.51 -7.85 -29.76
N ALA A 119 -1.19 -8.03 -29.78
CA ALA A 119 -0.46 -8.61 -28.66
C ALA A 119 -0.54 -7.77 -27.36
N ASN A 120 -0.66 -6.45 -27.47
CA ASN A 120 -0.79 -5.56 -26.32
C ASN A 120 -2.18 -5.69 -25.70
N GLY A 121 -3.23 -5.60 -26.51
CA GLY A 121 -4.62 -5.81 -26.08
C GLY A 121 -4.86 -7.18 -25.47
N VAL A 122 -4.23 -8.25 -26.01
CA VAL A 122 -4.26 -9.58 -25.38
C VAL A 122 -3.54 -9.58 -24.04
N THR A 123 -2.38 -8.93 -23.93
CA THR A 123 -1.63 -8.87 -22.66
C THR A 123 -2.43 -8.15 -21.57
N GLU A 124 -3.06 -7.03 -21.91
CA GLU A 124 -3.97 -6.29 -21.02
C GLU A 124 -5.17 -7.13 -20.61
N ALA A 125 -5.84 -7.79 -21.57
CA ALA A 125 -6.96 -8.66 -21.29
C ALA A 125 -6.57 -9.82 -20.35
N ILE A 126 -5.45 -10.50 -20.61
CA ILE A 126 -4.98 -11.62 -19.79
C ILE A 126 -4.67 -11.19 -18.35
N ASN A 127 -4.11 -10.00 -18.15
CA ASN A 127 -3.84 -9.47 -16.81
C ASN A 127 -5.12 -9.18 -16.02
N VAL A 128 -6.21 -8.80 -16.70
CA VAL A 128 -7.52 -8.58 -16.09
C VAL A 128 -8.25 -9.90 -15.82
N LEU A 129 -8.23 -10.83 -16.78
CA LEU A 129 -8.95 -12.11 -16.71
C LEU A 129 -8.30 -13.11 -15.74
N TYR A 130 -6.98 -13.09 -15.63
CA TYR A 130 -6.20 -13.95 -14.75
C TYR A 130 -5.28 -13.08 -13.89
N PRO A 131 -5.83 -12.36 -12.90
CA PRO A 131 -4.98 -11.58 -12.01
C PRO A 131 -4.01 -12.54 -11.29
N ALA A 132 -2.72 -12.19 -11.27
CA ALA A 132 -1.76 -12.94 -10.47
C ALA A 132 -2.22 -12.94 -9.00
N PRO A 133 -2.02 -14.03 -8.24
CA PRO A 133 -2.26 -14.00 -6.81
C PRO A 133 -1.50 -12.82 -6.19
N PRO A 134 -2.12 -12.08 -5.24
CA PRO A 134 -1.43 -10.97 -4.60
C PRO A 134 -0.13 -11.49 -3.97
N VAL A 135 0.99 -10.87 -4.32
CA VAL A 135 2.30 -11.21 -3.76
C VAL A 135 2.22 -11.00 -2.25
N LYS A 136 2.38 -12.07 -1.47
CA LYS A 136 2.46 -11.96 -0.01
C LYS A 136 3.78 -11.28 0.34
N THR A 137 3.69 -10.07 0.86
CA THR A 137 4.84 -9.37 1.44
C THR A 137 4.76 -9.34 2.96
N ARG A 138 5.93 -9.32 3.60
CA ARG A 138 6.10 -9.14 5.06
C ARG A 138 6.10 -7.68 5.50
N PHE A 139 6.27 -6.75 4.55
CA PHE A 139 6.54 -5.34 4.82
C PHE A 139 5.77 -4.45 3.85
N ASP A 140 4.44 -4.39 4.01
CA ASP A 140 3.61 -3.30 3.47
C ASP A 140 3.72 -2.03 4.32
N ALA A 141 3.96 -2.18 5.62
CA ALA A 141 4.31 -1.10 6.52
C ALA A 141 5.40 -1.54 7.51
N ILE A 142 6.17 -0.57 7.97
CA ILE A 142 7.19 -0.71 9.01
C ILE A 142 7.14 0.54 9.89
N ALA A 143 7.22 0.35 11.20
CA ALA A 143 7.34 1.42 12.17
C ALA A 143 8.36 1.05 13.22
N THR A 144 9.03 2.06 13.79
CA THR A 144 10.07 1.86 14.79
C THR A 144 9.93 2.91 15.88
N SER A 145 10.25 2.54 17.11
CA SER A 145 10.29 3.49 18.22
C SER A 145 11.32 3.11 19.27
N MET A 146 11.91 4.12 19.89
CA MET A 146 12.62 3.95 21.15
C MET A 146 11.64 3.48 22.22
N GLN A 147 12.02 2.51 23.04
CA GLN A 147 11.32 2.23 24.29
C GLN A 147 12.12 2.79 25.46
N ALA A 148 11.45 3.21 26.54
CA ALA A 148 12.14 3.48 27.79
C ALA A 148 12.22 2.21 28.67
N GLY A 149 12.63 2.38 29.93
CA GLY A 149 12.89 1.27 30.84
C GLY A 149 14.13 0.46 30.42
N ASN A 150 14.04 -0.86 30.53
CA ASN A 150 15.15 -1.76 30.22
C ASN A 150 15.21 -2.17 28.75
N ARG A 151 14.29 -1.74 27.88
CA ARG A 151 14.25 -2.14 26.46
C ARG A 151 14.97 -1.13 25.57
N GLY A 152 15.41 -1.60 24.41
CA GLY A 152 15.94 -0.75 23.34
C GLY A 152 14.84 -0.34 22.34
N ILE A 153 15.15 -0.41 21.05
CA ILE A 153 14.17 -0.12 20.00
C ILE A 153 13.23 -1.31 19.82
N GLU A 154 11.99 -1.02 19.45
CA GLU A 154 11.04 -1.99 18.91
C GLU A 154 10.69 -1.64 17.47
N VAL A 155 10.55 -2.69 16.66
CA VAL A 155 10.24 -2.63 15.24
C VAL A 155 8.97 -3.42 15.01
N TRP A 156 7.98 -2.77 14.39
CA TRP A 156 6.75 -3.40 13.95
C TRP A 156 6.71 -3.48 12.44
N SER A 157 6.15 -4.56 11.93
CA SER A 157 5.82 -4.68 10.51
C SER A 157 4.45 -5.29 10.30
N SER A 158 3.84 -4.95 9.17
CA SER A 158 2.65 -5.63 8.66
C SER A 158 2.80 -5.90 7.18
N GLY A 159 2.36 -7.09 6.77
CA GLY A 159 2.35 -7.52 5.37
C GLY A 159 1.01 -7.32 4.66
N THR A 160 0.80 -8.03 3.55
CA THR A 160 -0.47 -7.98 2.80
C THR A 160 -1.68 -8.53 3.55
N THR A 161 -1.47 -9.27 4.63
CA THR A 161 -2.54 -9.73 5.52
C THR A 161 -2.95 -8.65 6.52
N GLY A 162 -2.15 -7.58 6.66
CA GLY A 162 -2.26 -6.55 7.69
C GLY A 162 -2.03 -7.07 9.11
N GLN A 163 -1.60 -8.32 9.28
CA GLN A 163 -1.21 -8.85 10.59
C GLN A 163 0.13 -8.26 11.01
N VAL A 164 0.15 -7.70 12.21
CA VAL A 164 1.32 -7.03 12.79
C VAL A 164 2.19 -8.06 13.49
N TRP A 165 3.48 -8.01 13.18
CA TRP A 165 4.56 -8.67 13.88
C TRP A 165 5.43 -7.62 14.56
N THR A 166 6.08 -7.99 15.66
CA THR A 166 7.05 -7.14 16.35
C THR A 166 8.31 -7.90 16.72
N LEU A 167 9.43 -7.19 16.85
CA LEU A 167 10.60 -7.60 17.60
C LEU A 167 11.22 -6.39 18.29
N TYR A 168 11.91 -6.62 19.40
CA TYR A 168 12.55 -5.56 20.16
C TYR A 168 13.90 -6.00 20.70
N GLN A 169 14.73 -5.03 21.06
CA GLN A 169 15.93 -5.29 21.83
C GLN A 169 15.58 -5.42 23.32
N ARG A 170 16.04 -6.51 23.93
CA ARG A 170 15.79 -6.81 25.34
C ARG A 170 16.49 -5.84 26.30
N VAL A 171 17.60 -5.27 25.83
CA VAL A 171 18.41 -4.23 26.47
C VAL A 171 18.91 -3.29 25.36
N PRO A 172 19.03 -1.98 25.58
CA PRO A 172 19.57 -1.06 24.56
C PRO A 172 20.89 -1.55 23.97
N GLY A 173 20.96 -1.62 22.64
CA GLY A 173 22.17 -2.06 21.91
C GLY A 173 22.46 -3.57 21.94
N ALA A 174 21.66 -4.37 22.66
CA ALA A 174 21.85 -5.81 22.76
C ALA A 174 21.17 -6.59 21.63
N ASP A 175 21.22 -7.92 21.72
CA ASP A 175 20.54 -8.85 20.82
C ASP A 175 19.02 -8.64 20.78
N TRP A 176 18.44 -8.94 19.62
CA TRP A 176 17.02 -8.85 19.36
C TRP A 176 16.24 -10.05 19.90
N SER A 177 14.98 -9.83 20.25
CA SER A 177 14.02 -10.90 20.45
C SER A 177 13.76 -11.67 19.15
N SER A 178 13.14 -12.84 19.26
CA SER A 178 12.44 -13.42 18.12
C SER A 178 11.25 -12.53 17.72
N TRP A 179 10.80 -12.66 16.48
CA TRP A 179 9.57 -12.02 16.03
C TRP A 179 8.36 -12.60 16.77
N GLU A 180 7.49 -11.73 17.28
CA GLU A 180 6.26 -12.03 18.00
C GLU A 180 5.05 -11.62 17.13
N GLY A 181 4.06 -12.52 16.99
CA GLY A 181 2.89 -12.34 16.11
C GLY A 181 2.40 -13.67 15.52
N PRO A 182 1.54 -13.66 14.48
CA PRO A 182 0.84 -12.48 13.97
C PRO A 182 -0.22 -12.01 14.97
N GLY A 183 -0.67 -10.76 14.86
CA GLY A 183 -1.78 -10.26 15.66
C GLY A 183 -1.31 -9.56 16.94
N PHE A 184 -0.36 -8.63 16.81
CA PHE A 184 0.23 -7.89 17.92
C PHE A 184 -0.82 -7.47 18.95
N LYS A 185 -0.69 -8.03 20.16
CA LYS A 185 -1.55 -7.76 21.34
C LYS A 185 -3.04 -7.84 21.02
N GLY A 186 -3.43 -8.85 20.26
CA GLY A 186 -4.84 -9.11 19.91
C GLY A 186 -5.41 -8.06 18.98
N GLN A 187 -4.63 -7.65 17.95
CA GLN A 187 -5.02 -6.59 17.02
C GLN A 187 -6.48 -6.76 16.54
N PRO A 188 -7.30 -5.70 16.54
CA PRO A 188 -8.72 -5.81 16.24
C PRO A 188 -9.03 -5.93 14.74
N LYS A 189 -8.13 -5.41 13.90
CA LYS A 189 -8.26 -5.35 12.44
C LYS A 189 -6.89 -5.54 11.77
N PRO A 190 -6.84 -6.00 10.50
CA PRO A 190 -5.67 -5.83 9.65
C PRO A 190 -5.25 -4.36 9.57
N LEU A 191 -3.95 -4.07 9.71
CA LEU A 191 -3.39 -2.72 9.65
C LEU A 191 -2.49 -2.56 8.42
N ARG A 192 -2.58 -1.41 7.74
CA ARG A 192 -1.94 -1.08 6.45
C ARG A 192 -0.90 0.02 6.53
N GLN A 193 -0.98 0.84 7.55
CA GLN A 193 0.02 1.83 7.91
C GLN A 193 0.27 1.73 9.39
N LEU A 194 1.52 1.95 9.81
CA LEU A 194 1.96 1.84 11.18
C LEU A 194 2.73 3.11 11.54
N ALA A 195 2.56 3.58 12.76
CA ALA A 195 3.37 4.64 13.34
C ALA A 195 3.56 4.35 14.83
N ALA A 196 4.73 4.72 15.37
CA ALA A 196 5.04 4.51 16.77
C ALA A 196 5.89 5.66 17.28
N ALA A 197 5.65 6.09 18.52
CA ALA A 197 6.46 7.11 19.16
C ALA A 197 6.47 6.94 20.68
N LEU A 198 7.61 7.26 21.29
CA LEU A 198 7.74 7.38 22.74
C LEU A 198 6.90 8.56 23.25
N GLN A 199 6.35 8.45 24.45
CA GLN A 199 5.69 9.54 25.17
C GLN A 199 6.60 10.06 26.28
N ASN A 200 6.34 11.27 26.78
CA ASN A 200 7.15 11.89 27.86
C ASN A 200 7.07 11.17 29.21
N ASN A 201 6.16 10.20 29.36
CA ASN A 201 6.10 9.31 30.53
C ASN A 201 6.94 8.03 30.36
N GLY A 202 7.60 7.84 29.21
CA GLY A 202 8.40 6.66 28.88
C GLY A 202 7.64 5.51 28.22
N ASP A 203 6.31 5.62 28.06
CA ASP A 203 5.50 4.62 27.38
C ASP A 203 5.49 4.85 25.88
N VAL A 204 5.50 3.79 25.08
CA VAL A 204 5.30 3.91 23.63
C VAL A 204 3.81 3.97 23.29
N MET A 205 3.45 4.84 22.35
CA MET A 205 2.18 4.78 21.65
C MET A 205 2.40 4.12 20.28
N PHE A 206 1.72 2.99 20.05
CA PHE A 206 1.66 2.36 18.73
C PHE A 206 0.32 2.66 18.08
N ALA A 207 0.32 3.02 16.81
CA ALA A 207 -0.90 3.30 16.06
C ALA A 207 -0.85 2.70 14.67
N GLY A 208 -2.01 2.43 14.10
CA GLY A 208 -2.12 2.00 12.72
C GLY A 208 -3.47 2.29 12.08
N LEU A 209 -3.50 2.17 10.77
CA LEU A 209 -4.70 2.36 9.94
C LEU A 209 -5.22 1.02 9.46
N ASP A 210 -6.52 0.76 9.60
CA ASP A 210 -7.16 -0.39 8.96
C ASP A 210 -7.51 -0.14 7.48
N ASP A 211 -8.09 -1.14 6.81
CA ASP A 211 -8.49 -1.04 5.39
C ASP A 211 -9.51 0.08 5.11
N ALA A 212 -10.36 0.39 6.10
CA ALA A 212 -11.32 1.48 6.02
C ALA A 212 -10.67 2.85 6.29
N GLY A 213 -9.38 2.88 6.62
CA GLY A 213 -8.64 4.08 6.98
C GLY A 213 -8.90 4.55 8.41
N SER A 214 -9.45 3.70 9.29
CA SER A 214 -9.70 4.05 10.69
C SER A 214 -8.42 3.96 11.51
N VAL A 215 -8.17 4.96 12.36
CA VAL A 215 -7.04 4.98 13.28
C VAL A 215 -7.36 4.12 14.50
N TRP A 216 -6.45 3.19 14.78
CA TRP A 216 -6.38 2.37 15.99
C TRP A 216 -5.11 2.70 16.75
N ALA A 217 -5.16 2.71 18.08
CA ALA A 217 -4.01 2.95 18.94
C ALA A 217 -3.90 1.90 20.04
N CYS A 218 -2.68 1.51 20.38
CA CYS A 218 -2.32 0.58 21.44
C CYS A 218 -1.24 1.26 22.30
N PRO A 219 -1.56 1.73 23.51
CA PRO A 219 -0.55 2.31 24.40
C PRO A 219 0.22 1.20 25.12
N GLN A 220 1.51 1.40 25.33
CA GLN A 220 2.26 0.64 26.32
C GLN A 220 1.78 1.01 27.73
N GLY A 221 1.68 0.02 28.62
CA GLY A 221 1.14 0.22 29.98
C GLY A 221 2.17 0.71 31.01
N SER A 222 3.45 0.53 30.72
CA SER A 222 4.58 1.04 31.53
C SER A 222 5.87 1.01 30.71
N PRO A 223 6.89 1.82 31.04
CA PRO A 223 8.14 1.88 30.27
C PRO A 223 8.82 0.52 30.10
N GLY A 224 8.90 0.02 28.86
CA GLY A 224 9.49 -1.28 28.53
C GLY A 224 8.70 -2.50 29.05
N GLY A 225 7.47 -2.29 29.51
CA GLY A 225 6.57 -3.31 30.02
C GLY A 225 5.57 -3.81 28.98
N ASP A 226 4.51 -4.43 29.48
CA ASP A 226 3.41 -4.95 28.67
C ASP A 226 2.54 -3.82 28.08
N TRP A 227 1.74 -4.20 27.08
CA TRP A 227 0.89 -3.30 26.33
C TRP A 227 -0.55 -3.32 26.82
N GLY A 228 -1.22 -2.17 26.73
CA GLY A 228 -2.63 -2.01 27.03
C GLY A 228 -3.54 -2.53 25.93
N ALA A 229 -4.84 -2.28 26.10
CA ALA A 229 -5.85 -2.63 25.12
C ALA A 229 -5.80 -1.69 23.90
N TRP A 230 -6.23 -2.19 22.75
CA TRP A 230 -6.46 -1.37 21.57
C TRP A 230 -7.65 -0.42 21.75
N HIS A 231 -7.49 0.82 21.28
CA HIS A 231 -8.52 1.86 21.22
C HIS A 231 -8.84 2.20 19.77
N GLY A 232 -10.13 2.24 19.43
CA GLY A 232 -10.65 2.51 18.10
C GLY A 232 -11.99 1.80 17.86
N PRO A 233 -12.52 1.80 16.62
CA PRO A 233 -12.02 2.57 15.47
C PRO A 233 -12.20 4.08 15.68
N ASN A 234 -11.56 4.89 14.83
CA ASN A 234 -11.74 6.36 14.79
C ASN A 234 -11.24 7.10 16.04
N LEU A 235 -10.00 6.83 16.44
CA LEU A 235 -9.34 7.51 17.56
C LEU A 235 -9.59 9.03 17.56
N GLY A 236 -9.96 9.58 18.71
CA GLY A 236 -10.15 11.02 18.88
C GLY A 236 -11.33 11.62 18.11
N GLY A 237 -12.28 10.81 17.64
CA GLY A 237 -13.38 11.28 16.80
C GLY A 237 -12.90 11.66 15.39
N GLN A 238 -12.14 10.74 14.77
CA GLN A 238 -11.55 10.89 13.45
C GLN A 238 -12.54 11.48 12.42
N PRO A 239 -12.14 12.51 11.65
CA PRO A 239 -13.05 13.25 10.77
C PRO A 239 -13.41 12.50 9.48
N HIS A 240 -12.48 11.70 8.94
CA HIS A 240 -12.68 10.89 7.73
C HIS A 240 -11.60 9.80 7.63
N ALA A 241 -11.74 8.89 6.67
CA ALA A 241 -10.77 7.83 6.40
C ALA A 241 -9.38 8.38 6.02
N PHE A 242 -8.33 7.80 6.60
CA PHE A 242 -6.94 8.14 6.31
C PHE A 242 -6.19 7.03 5.57
N ARG A 243 -5.07 7.39 4.97
CA ARG A 243 -4.18 6.52 4.17
C ARG A 243 -2.72 6.58 4.57
N GLN A 244 -2.32 7.63 5.29
CA GLN A 244 -0.97 7.82 5.80
C GLN A 244 -1.02 8.18 7.27
N LEU A 245 0.00 7.77 8.02
CA LEU A 245 0.12 8.01 9.45
C LEU A 245 1.58 8.30 9.80
N ALA A 246 1.81 9.30 10.64
CA ALA A 246 3.09 9.58 11.27
C ALA A 246 2.89 9.89 12.76
N ALA A 247 3.89 9.61 13.58
CA ALA A 247 3.85 9.84 15.00
C ALA A 247 5.16 10.48 15.47
N SER A 248 5.09 11.31 16.50
CA SER A 248 6.28 11.83 17.16
C SER A 248 6.04 12.11 18.64
N GLN A 249 7.09 11.94 19.43
CA GLN A 249 7.13 12.42 20.81
C GLN A 249 7.05 13.95 20.81
N GLN A 250 6.18 14.53 21.63
CA GLN A 250 6.15 15.98 21.82
C GLN A 250 7.04 16.41 22.97
N GLY A 251 7.53 17.64 22.95
CA GLY A 251 8.15 18.23 24.12
C GLY A 251 7.15 18.88 25.07
N GLY A 252 7.63 19.34 26.23
CA GLY A 252 6.78 19.98 27.24
C GLY A 252 5.85 18.98 27.95
N SER A 253 4.61 19.40 28.25
CA SER A 253 3.67 18.55 28.99
C SER A 253 2.94 17.51 28.11
N ARG A 254 2.96 17.67 26.79
CA ARG A 254 2.20 16.83 25.84
C ARG A 254 2.75 15.39 25.78
N GLY A 255 1.92 14.49 25.27
CA GLY A 255 2.32 13.11 24.97
C GLY A 255 2.80 12.94 23.53
N VAL A 256 2.24 11.96 22.82
CA VAL A 256 2.47 11.81 21.38
C VAL A 256 1.56 12.72 20.58
N GLU A 257 2.05 13.19 19.43
CA GLU A 257 1.23 13.77 18.37
C GLU A 257 1.20 12.83 17.17
N LEU A 258 0.01 12.65 16.60
CA LEU A 258 -0.23 11.85 15.40
C LEU A 258 -0.68 12.76 14.26
N TRP A 259 -0.07 12.56 13.10
CA TRP A 259 -0.51 13.16 11.85
C TRP A 259 -1.08 12.11 10.93
N ALA A 260 -2.16 12.45 10.24
CA ALA A 260 -2.79 11.58 9.27
C ALA A 260 -3.24 12.35 8.04
N ALA A 261 -3.29 11.68 6.89
CA ALA A 261 -3.78 12.26 5.64
C ALA A 261 -4.60 11.22 4.87
N GLY A 262 -5.66 11.67 4.20
CA GLY A 262 -6.51 10.85 3.34
C GLY A 262 -6.00 10.76 1.91
N ASP A 263 -6.84 10.28 1.00
CA ASP A 263 -6.54 10.23 -0.45
C ASP A 263 -6.39 11.64 -1.06
N ASP A 264 -7.00 12.66 -0.45
CA ASP A 264 -6.86 14.06 -0.82
C ASP A 264 -5.49 14.66 -0.44
N GLY A 265 -4.73 13.96 0.40
CA GLY A 265 -3.44 14.40 0.93
C GLY A 265 -3.51 15.56 1.91
N GLN A 266 -4.70 15.95 2.38
CA GLN A 266 -4.84 16.99 3.40
C GLN A 266 -4.43 16.42 4.76
N VAL A 267 -3.48 17.09 5.43
CA VAL A 267 -2.95 16.67 6.71
C VAL A 267 -3.86 17.14 7.84
N TRP A 268 -4.15 16.22 8.75
CA TRP A 268 -4.80 16.42 10.03
C TRP A 268 -3.86 16.00 11.14
N THR A 269 -4.00 16.62 12.31
CA THR A 269 -3.24 16.23 13.51
C THR A 269 -4.11 16.17 14.76
N LEU A 270 -3.72 15.34 15.71
CA LEU A 270 -4.17 15.41 17.10
C LEU A 270 -3.01 15.00 18.03
N TYR A 271 -3.04 15.48 19.26
CA TYR A 271 -2.02 15.17 20.26
C TYR A 271 -2.64 14.86 21.61
N GLN A 272 -1.89 14.15 22.46
CA GLN A 272 -2.30 14.01 23.85
C GLN A 272 -1.96 15.27 24.65
N LEU A 273 -2.93 15.77 25.42
CA LEU A 273 -2.79 16.98 26.24
C LEU A 273 -1.72 16.80 27.34
N THR A 274 -1.60 15.56 27.84
CA THR A 274 -0.53 15.09 28.71
C THR A 274 -0.08 13.70 28.26
N ALA A 275 1.16 13.29 28.55
CA ALA A 275 1.61 11.92 28.27
C ALA A 275 0.66 10.86 28.88
N GLY A 276 0.21 9.89 28.07
CA GLY A 276 -0.78 8.88 28.46
C GLY A 276 -2.20 9.41 28.71
N GLY A 277 -2.43 10.72 28.54
CA GLY A 277 -3.66 11.40 28.91
C GLY A 277 -4.68 11.51 27.77
N PRO A 278 -5.71 12.36 27.95
CA PRO A 278 -6.74 12.58 26.94
C PRO A 278 -6.17 13.23 25.67
N TRP A 279 -6.79 12.92 24.54
CA TRP A 279 -6.47 13.50 23.24
C TRP A 279 -7.13 14.86 23.03
N SER A 280 -6.47 15.73 22.27
CA SER A 280 -7.09 16.89 21.64
C SER A 280 -8.15 16.47 20.61
N ARG A 281 -8.90 17.44 20.10
CA ARG A 281 -9.64 17.24 18.84
C ARG A 281 -8.65 17.21 17.68
N TRP A 282 -9.07 16.59 16.58
CA TRP A 282 -8.37 16.68 15.31
C TRP A 282 -8.38 18.13 14.78
N GLU A 283 -7.22 18.63 14.35
CA GLU A 283 -7.01 19.90 13.67
C GLU A 283 -6.75 19.65 12.18
N GLY A 284 -7.50 20.30 11.30
CA GLY A 284 -7.41 20.20 9.84
C GLY A 284 -8.72 20.62 9.15
N PRO A 285 -8.86 20.39 7.83
CA PRO A 285 -7.83 19.90 6.92
C PRO A 285 -6.77 20.97 6.63
N GLY A 286 -5.55 20.56 6.28
CA GLY A 286 -4.49 21.49 5.85
C GLY A 286 -3.68 22.05 7.00
N PHE A 287 -3.10 21.16 7.81
CA PHE A 287 -2.28 21.49 8.97
C PHE A 287 -1.36 22.70 8.73
N LYS A 288 -1.61 23.77 9.51
CA LYS A 288 -0.85 25.04 9.48
C LYS A 288 -0.67 25.64 8.08
N GLY A 289 -1.73 25.63 7.26
CA GLY A 289 -1.68 26.21 5.91
C GLY A 289 -0.81 25.39 4.96
N GLN A 290 -0.89 24.07 5.08
CA GLN A 290 -0.21 23.08 4.25
C GLN A 290 -0.11 23.53 2.77
N PRO A 291 1.10 23.56 2.18
CA PRO A 291 1.32 24.17 0.87
C PRO A 291 0.92 23.27 -0.31
N ALA A 292 0.93 21.94 -0.12
CA ALA A 292 0.59 20.97 -1.15
C ALA A 292 0.06 19.67 -0.52
N PRO A 293 -0.82 18.89 -1.19
CA PRO A 293 -1.26 17.57 -0.74
C PRO A 293 -0.09 16.61 -0.50
N MET A 294 -0.03 16.00 0.68
CA MET A 294 1.03 15.06 1.07
C MET A 294 0.61 13.60 0.84
N PHE A 295 1.49 12.79 0.27
CA PHE A 295 1.27 11.34 0.09
C PHE A 295 2.15 10.47 0.99
N LYS A 296 3.17 11.04 1.63
CA LYS A 296 4.02 10.43 2.66
C LYS A 296 4.36 11.44 3.74
N MET A 297 4.51 10.98 4.97
CA MET A 297 4.76 11.83 6.13
C MET A 297 5.73 11.16 7.08
N ALA A 298 6.55 11.96 7.75
CA ALA A 298 7.39 11.54 8.86
C ALA A 298 7.47 12.69 9.88
N ALA A 299 7.72 12.39 11.13
CA ALA A 299 7.88 13.39 12.17
C ALA A 299 8.87 12.90 13.22
N ALA A 300 9.63 13.84 13.78
CA ALA A 300 10.62 13.53 14.80
C ALA A 300 10.85 14.72 15.73
N GLN A 301 11.06 14.44 17.00
CA GLN A 301 11.57 15.41 17.96
C GLN A 301 13.03 15.75 17.65
N GLN A 302 13.48 16.89 18.17
CA GLN A 302 14.87 17.31 18.18
C GLN A 302 15.35 17.41 19.63
N ASN A 303 16.67 17.43 19.85
CA ASN A 303 17.29 17.56 21.17
C ASN A 303 16.85 18.79 22.00
N ASN A 304 16.25 19.81 21.37
CA ASN A 304 15.69 20.97 22.07
C ASN A 304 14.21 20.80 22.50
N GLY A 305 13.61 19.62 22.25
CA GLY A 305 12.23 19.28 22.54
C GLY A 305 11.22 19.73 21.48
N ASN A 306 11.63 20.49 20.45
CA ASN A 306 10.76 20.91 19.36
C ASN A 306 10.59 19.76 18.37
N VAL A 307 9.39 19.62 17.81
CA VAL A 307 9.12 18.63 16.77
C VAL A 307 9.27 19.23 15.37
N MET A 308 9.80 18.43 14.46
CA MET A 308 9.78 18.67 13.02
C MET A 308 8.80 17.70 12.36
N PHE A 309 7.95 18.22 11.48
CA PHE A 309 7.07 17.44 10.61
C PHE A 309 7.53 17.58 9.17
N PHE A 310 7.53 16.46 8.45
CA PHE A 310 7.94 16.35 7.06
C PHE A 310 6.81 15.73 6.23
N GLY A 311 6.64 16.24 5.02
CA GLY A 311 5.70 15.69 4.04
C GLY A 311 6.32 15.63 2.66
N LEU A 312 6.03 14.57 1.92
CA LEU A 312 6.27 14.53 0.48
C LEU A 312 4.98 14.87 -0.26
N ASP A 313 5.04 15.82 -1.18
CA ASP A 313 3.93 16.06 -2.11
C ASP A 313 3.88 15.02 -3.23
N ARG A 314 2.82 15.00 -4.03
CA ARG A 314 2.63 13.99 -5.10
C ARG A 314 3.73 13.95 -6.18
N ASN A 315 4.60 14.97 -6.24
CA ASN A 315 5.77 14.98 -7.12
C ASN A 315 7.04 14.50 -6.40
N GLY A 316 6.90 13.92 -5.20
CA GLY A 316 8.02 13.47 -4.37
C GLY A 316 8.84 14.62 -3.79
N ARG A 317 8.34 15.86 -3.77
CA ARG A 317 9.10 16.99 -3.22
C ARG A 317 8.92 17.10 -1.72
N LEU A 318 10.02 17.28 -1.01
CA LEU A 318 10.05 17.37 0.44
C LEU A 318 9.67 18.76 0.94
N TRP A 319 8.72 18.80 1.86
CA TRP A 319 8.31 19.95 2.66
C TRP A 319 8.59 19.69 4.14
N SER A 320 8.87 20.75 4.90
CA SER A 320 9.04 20.65 6.36
C SER A 320 8.40 21.82 7.09
N ILE A 321 8.02 21.60 8.34
CA ILE A 321 7.55 22.62 9.27
C ILE A 321 8.04 22.23 10.67
N GLY A 322 8.43 23.22 11.47
CA GLY A 322 8.97 23.00 12.82
C GLY A 322 8.18 23.76 13.88
N GLN A 323 8.17 23.22 15.10
CA GLN A 323 7.69 23.94 16.27
C GLN A 323 8.65 25.07 16.67
N ASP A 324 8.09 26.17 17.14
CA ASP A 324 8.87 27.30 17.68
C ASP A 324 9.38 27.01 19.10
N ARG A 325 8.65 26.19 19.85
CA ARG A 325 8.99 25.75 21.21
C ARG A 325 8.38 24.39 21.55
N PRO A 326 8.88 23.68 22.58
CA PRO A 326 8.42 22.34 22.92
C PRO A 326 6.92 22.32 23.25
N GLY A 327 6.13 21.55 22.49
CA GLY A 327 4.68 21.45 22.67
C GLY A 327 3.90 22.76 22.39
N GLY A 328 4.52 23.71 21.70
CA GLY A 328 3.95 25.00 21.35
C GLY A 328 3.32 25.06 19.96
N ASP A 329 3.21 26.28 19.44
CA ASP A 329 2.81 26.56 18.07
C ASP A 329 3.93 26.22 17.07
N TRP A 330 3.54 26.23 15.80
CA TRP A 330 4.38 25.88 14.67
C TRP A 330 4.71 27.12 13.84
N GLY A 331 5.93 27.14 13.30
CA GLY A 331 6.37 28.17 12.37
C GLY A 331 5.78 28.01 10.97
N GLY A 332 6.46 28.57 9.97
CA GLY A 332 6.06 28.45 8.56
C GLY A 332 6.60 27.19 7.88
N TRP A 333 5.85 26.71 6.87
CA TRP A 333 6.32 25.65 5.97
C TRP A 333 7.53 26.09 5.14
N GLN A 334 8.47 25.17 4.92
CA GLN A 334 9.64 25.30 4.08
C GLN A 334 9.61 24.25 2.96
N GLY A 335 9.94 24.64 1.73
CA GLY A 335 9.94 23.79 0.54
C GLY A 335 9.41 24.51 -0.70
N PRO A 336 9.18 23.78 -1.82
CA PRO A 336 9.44 22.36 -2.01
C PRO A 336 10.94 22.09 -2.25
N GLY A 337 11.46 21.00 -1.68
CA GLY A 337 12.86 20.57 -1.86
C GLY A 337 13.79 21.11 -0.78
N VAL A 338 13.47 20.84 0.48
CA VAL A 338 14.27 21.22 1.66
C VAL A 338 15.76 20.93 1.45
N ALA A 339 16.59 21.93 1.76
CA ALA A 339 18.05 21.88 1.64
C ALA A 339 18.60 21.44 0.27
N GLY A 340 17.88 21.77 -0.82
CA GLY A 340 18.33 21.41 -2.17
C GLY A 340 18.16 19.92 -2.47
N GLN A 341 17.00 19.36 -2.13
CA GLN A 341 16.63 17.96 -2.37
C GLN A 341 17.13 17.46 -3.75
N PRO A 342 17.88 16.34 -3.79
CA PRO A 342 18.59 15.90 -4.99
C PRO A 342 17.66 15.29 -6.05
N GLU A 343 16.62 14.59 -5.64
CA GLU A 343 15.63 13.95 -6.51
C GLU A 343 14.27 13.81 -5.82
N PRO A 344 13.18 13.56 -6.56
CA PRO A 344 11.91 13.13 -5.98
C PRO A 344 12.05 11.86 -5.13
N PHE A 345 11.43 11.87 -3.95
CA PHE A 345 11.41 10.71 -3.06
C PHE A 345 10.05 10.00 -3.10
N VAL A 346 10.05 8.70 -2.78
CA VAL A 346 8.86 7.83 -2.72
C VAL A 346 8.57 7.34 -1.30
N GLU A 347 9.54 7.40 -0.40
CA GLU A 347 9.40 7.15 1.04
C GLU A 347 10.28 8.14 1.82
N ILE A 348 9.87 8.43 3.05
CA ILE A 348 10.64 9.25 4.00
C ILE A 348 10.61 8.64 5.40
N ALA A 349 11.71 8.81 6.12
CA ALA A 349 11.79 8.55 7.56
C ALA A 349 12.51 9.72 8.24
N ALA A 350 12.23 9.92 9.52
CA ALA A 350 12.93 10.90 10.34
C ALA A 350 13.16 10.34 11.74
N SER A 351 14.25 10.74 12.37
CA SER A 351 14.55 10.41 13.76
C SER A 351 15.24 11.57 14.43
N GLU A 352 14.97 11.73 15.73
CA GLU A 352 15.85 12.49 16.59
C GLU A 352 17.26 11.88 16.54
N GLN A 353 18.28 12.72 16.58
CA GLN A 353 19.65 12.30 16.88
C GLN A 353 20.08 12.95 18.18
N HIS A 354 20.85 12.24 19.02
CA HIS A 354 21.54 12.85 20.14
C HIS A 354 22.90 13.47 19.71
N GLY A 355 23.66 13.97 20.69
CA GLY A 355 24.92 14.68 20.44
C GLY A 355 24.69 16.14 20.10
N THR A 356 25.48 16.69 19.20
CA THR A 356 25.34 18.11 18.79
C THR A 356 24.29 18.33 17.72
N ARG A 357 23.75 17.27 17.11
CA ARG A 357 22.85 17.32 15.95
C ARG A 357 21.40 17.66 16.32
N GLY A 358 20.59 17.94 15.31
CA GLY A 358 19.13 18.00 15.43
C GLY A 358 18.49 16.71 14.89
N VAL A 359 17.41 16.88 14.13
CA VAL A 359 16.78 15.75 13.42
C VAL A 359 17.64 15.25 12.26
N GLU A 360 17.54 13.97 11.94
CA GLU A 360 17.97 13.38 10.67
C GLU A 360 16.77 12.88 9.87
N VAL A 361 16.85 13.06 8.55
CA VAL A 361 15.81 12.73 7.59
C VAL A 361 16.42 11.88 6.49
N TRP A 362 15.75 10.78 6.16
CA TRP A 362 16.10 9.93 5.03
C TRP A 362 15.03 10.02 3.96
N GLY A 363 15.47 10.09 2.72
CA GLY A 363 14.63 10.03 1.53
C GLY A 363 15.01 8.83 0.67
N LEU A 364 14.00 8.12 0.17
CA LEU A 364 14.19 7.01 -0.77
C LEU A 364 13.81 7.47 -2.18
N GLY A 365 14.74 7.45 -3.13
CA GLY A 365 14.45 7.74 -4.54
C GLY A 365 13.69 6.60 -5.23
N ALA A 366 13.12 6.85 -6.41
CA ALA A 366 12.40 5.83 -7.18
C ALA A 366 13.30 4.66 -7.63
N SER A 367 14.62 4.89 -7.71
CA SER A 367 15.65 3.87 -7.95
C SER A 367 15.92 2.97 -6.74
N GLY A 368 15.26 3.22 -5.61
CA GLY A 368 15.48 2.56 -4.33
C GLY A 368 16.76 3.00 -3.62
N GLN A 369 17.41 4.08 -4.06
CA GLN A 369 18.60 4.63 -3.41
C GLN A 369 18.23 5.55 -2.23
N ILE A 370 18.93 5.40 -1.12
CA ILE A 370 18.74 6.20 0.10
C ILE A 370 19.64 7.43 0.08
N TRP A 371 19.05 8.55 0.44
CA TRP A 371 19.72 9.81 0.75
C TRP A 371 19.48 10.19 2.21
N THR A 372 20.43 10.86 2.86
CA THR A 372 20.25 11.42 4.21
C THR A 372 20.54 12.92 4.25
N LEU A 373 19.86 13.61 5.17
CA LEU A 373 20.04 15.02 5.52
C LEU A 373 19.85 15.18 7.03
N TYR A 374 20.72 15.95 7.69
CA TYR A 374 20.57 16.22 9.12
C TYR A 374 20.81 17.69 9.45
N GLN A 375 20.26 18.15 10.59
CA GLN A 375 20.61 19.46 11.12
C GLN A 375 21.93 19.41 11.89
N LEU A 376 22.76 20.43 11.69
CA LEU A 376 24.05 20.57 12.36
C LEU A 376 23.89 20.80 13.87
N THR A 377 22.79 21.44 14.26
CA THR A 377 22.29 21.61 15.64
C THR A 377 20.77 21.59 15.64
N ALA A 378 20.13 21.30 16.79
CA ALA A 378 18.67 21.35 16.90
C ALA A 378 18.14 22.76 16.53
N GLY A 379 17.24 22.82 15.55
CA GLY A 379 16.69 24.05 14.96
C GLY A 379 17.66 24.83 14.09
N GLY A 380 18.87 24.31 13.87
CA GLY A 380 19.95 24.97 13.17
C GLY A 380 19.99 24.69 11.66
N PRO A 381 21.09 25.11 11.00
CA PRO A 381 21.29 24.88 9.58
C PRO A 381 21.37 23.38 9.24
N TRP A 382 20.97 23.05 8.03
CA TRP A 382 21.06 21.70 7.47
C TRP A 382 22.45 21.38 6.94
N SER A 383 22.81 20.10 6.93
CA SER A 383 23.90 19.56 6.13
C SER A 383 23.59 19.65 4.63
N HIS A 384 24.51 19.18 3.79
CA HIS A 384 24.16 18.77 2.44
C HIS A 384 23.53 17.37 2.46
N TRP A 385 22.75 17.05 1.43
CA TRP A 385 22.27 15.69 1.20
C TRP A 385 23.45 14.76 0.88
N GLU A 386 23.53 13.61 1.56
CA GLU A 386 24.50 12.55 1.31
C GLU A 386 23.80 11.36 0.61
N GLY A 387 24.33 10.92 -0.53
CA GLY A 387 23.79 9.86 -1.38
C GLY A 387 24.18 10.05 -2.85
N PRO A 388 23.57 9.30 -3.79
CA PRO A 388 22.68 8.16 -3.55
C PRO A 388 23.47 6.96 -3.00
N GLY A 389 22.79 6.05 -2.31
CA GLY A 389 23.42 4.82 -1.80
C GLY A 389 24.11 5.03 -0.45
N PHE A 390 23.39 5.69 0.47
CA PHE A 390 23.86 6.03 1.82
C PHE A 390 24.71 4.91 2.46
N LYS A 391 25.97 5.25 2.76
CA LYS A 391 26.96 4.37 3.41
C LYS A 391 27.15 3.01 2.73
N GLY A 392 27.23 3.02 1.40
CA GLY A 392 27.48 1.79 0.63
C GLY A 392 26.29 0.84 0.69
N GLN A 393 25.08 1.39 0.59
CA GLN A 393 23.82 0.66 0.52
C GLN A 393 23.94 -0.60 -0.36
N PRO A 394 23.62 -1.80 0.15
CA PRO A 394 23.94 -3.05 -0.54
C PRO A 394 23.02 -3.34 -1.72
N VAL A 395 21.74 -2.96 -1.64
CA VAL A 395 20.70 -3.24 -2.63
C VAL A 395 19.67 -2.11 -2.67
N PRO A 396 18.93 -1.91 -3.79
CA PRO A 396 17.79 -1.00 -3.82
C PRO A 396 16.71 -1.35 -2.79
N MET A 397 16.20 -0.32 -2.10
CA MET A 397 15.21 -0.45 -1.03
C MET A 397 13.83 0.04 -1.50
N LYS A 398 12.77 -0.40 -0.82
CA LYS A 398 11.37 0.01 -1.06
C LYS A 398 10.71 0.66 0.15
N LYS A 399 11.25 0.48 1.37
CA LYS A 399 10.75 1.08 2.61
C LYS A 399 11.89 1.43 3.54
N ILE A 400 11.68 2.44 4.38
CA ILE A 400 12.61 2.88 5.41
C ILE A 400 11.86 3.25 6.69
N ALA A 401 12.49 3.05 7.84
CA ALA A 401 12.05 3.54 9.14
C ALA A 401 13.28 3.77 10.03
N ALA A 402 13.23 4.76 10.92
CA ALA A 402 14.35 5.09 11.78
C ALA A 402 13.88 5.34 13.21
N ALA A 403 14.72 5.01 14.17
CA ALA A 403 14.48 5.33 15.57
C ALA A 403 15.79 5.53 16.33
N LEU A 404 15.73 6.45 17.29
CA LEU A 404 16.76 6.65 18.29
C LEU A 404 16.82 5.44 19.25
N GLN A 405 18.03 5.04 19.60
CA GLN A 405 18.31 4.07 20.66
C GLN A 405 18.59 4.80 21.97
N ASN A 406 18.32 4.17 23.11
CA ASN A 406 18.67 4.69 24.44
C ASN A 406 20.18 4.91 24.66
N THR A 407 21.05 4.38 23.79
CA THR A 407 22.48 4.69 23.77
C THR A 407 22.79 6.06 23.16
N GLY A 408 21.79 6.74 22.59
CA GLY A 408 21.90 7.99 21.85
C GLY A 408 22.24 7.82 20.36
N CYS A 409 22.45 6.59 19.89
CA CYS A 409 22.69 6.30 18.47
C CYS A 409 21.37 6.08 17.74
N VAL A 410 21.28 6.48 16.48
CA VAL A 410 20.14 6.15 15.62
C VAL A 410 20.38 4.84 14.88
N LEU A 411 19.32 4.06 14.69
CA LEU A 411 19.27 2.95 13.76
C LEU A 411 18.30 3.30 12.62
N LEU A 412 18.70 2.96 11.40
CA LEU A 412 17.88 3.02 10.20
C LEU A 412 17.63 1.61 9.71
N TRP A 413 16.37 1.27 9.48
CA TRP A 413 15.93 0.06 8.82
C TRP A 413 15.53 0.36 7.39
N ALA A 414 15.81 -0.59 6.51
CA ALA A 414 15.37 -0.57 5.14
C ALA A 414 14.92 -1.95 4.68
N VAL A 415 13.90 -2.00 3.82
CA VAL A 415 13.39 -3.25 3.24
C VAL A 415 13.68 -3.25 1.75
N ASP A 416 14.22 -4.34 1.20
CA ASP A 416 14.49 -4.48 -0.23
C ASP A 416 13.31 -5.06 -1.03
N GLY A 417 13.50 -5.20 -2.35
CA GLY A 417 12.49 -5.79 -3.25
C GLY A 417 12.15 -7.25 -2.95
N ASP A 418 13.05 -7.98 -2.28
CA ASP A 418 12.92 -9.40 -1.92
C ASP A 418 12.34 -9.61 -0.50
N ASP A 419 11.85 -8.54 0.15
CA ASP A 419 11.39 -8.55 1.55
C ASP A 419 12.45 -8.92 2.58
N ARG A 420 13.73 -8.65 2.30
CA ARG A 420 14.77 -8.73 3.31
C ARG A 420 14.81 -7.42 4.09
N LEU A 421 15.00 -7.54 5.40
CA LEU A 421 15.19 -6.41 6.29
C LEU A 421 16.68 -6.16 6.46
N TRP A 422 17.10 -4.93 6.23
CA TRP A 422 18.45 -4.43 6.43
C TRP A 422 18.44 -3.36 7.52
N ARG A 423 19.54 -3.23 8.24
CA ARG A 423 19.76 -2.17 9.22
C ARG A 423 21.16 -1.57 9.09
N ILE A 424 21.29 -0.32 9.50
CA ILE A 424 22.57 0.37 9.71
C ILE A 424 22.43 1.20 10.99
N ALA A 425 23.53 1.37 11.73
CA ALA A 425 23.54 2.06 13.02
C ALA A 425 24.60 3.17 13.06
N GLN A 426 24.32 4.24 13.77
CA GLN A 426 25.34 5.21 14.16
C GLN A 426 26.36 4.57 15.11
N GLY A 427 27.64 4.83 14.87
CA GLY A 427 28.72 4.38 15.75
C GLY A 427 28.83 5.19 17.05
N SER A 428 28.32 6.42 17.05
CA SER A 428 28.22 7.28 18.25
C SER A 428 27.11 8.33 18.06
N PRO A 429 26.57 8.92 19.14
CA PRO A 429 25.51 9.94 19.04
C PRO A 429 25.90 11.12 18.12
N GLY A 430 25.18 11.28 17.01
CA GLY A 430 25.43 12.35 16.02
C GLY A 430 26.73 12.21 15.21
N GLY A 431 27.38 11.04 15.31
CA GLY A 431 28.62 10.70 14.64
C GLY A 431 28.41 9.91 13.35
N ASP A 432 29.49 9.29 12.85
CA ASP A 432 29.45 8.51 11.62
C ASP A 432 28.74 7.16 11.79
N TRP A 433 28.36 6.55 10.66
CA TRP A 433 27.59 5.31 10.60
C TRP A 433 28.49 4.09 10.36
N ALA A 434 28.05 2.95 10.89
CA ALA A 434 28.68 1.65 10.66
C ALA A 434 28.31 1.08 9.27
N GLY A 435 28.58 -0.21 9.05
CA GLY A 435 28.17 -0.92 7.84
C GLY A 435 26.73 -1.42 7.89
N TRP A 436 26.14 -1.69 6.73
CA TRP A 436 24.84 -2.34 6.61
C TRP A 436 24.90 -3.81 7.02
N GLU A 437 23.88 -4.25 7.77
CA GLU A 437 23.71 -5.62 8.22
C GLU A 437 22.31 -6.11 7.86
N GLN A 438 22.19 -7.37 7.44
CA GLN A 438 20.87 -7.98 7.26
C GLN A 438 20.30 -8.41 8.62
N SER A 439 19.02 -8.12 8.84
CA SER A 439 18.26 -8.49 10.03
C SER A 439 17.37 -9.70 9.76
N SER A 440 16.87 -10.33 10.83
CA SER A 440 15.82 -11.34 10.71
C SER A 440 14.53 -10.72 10.18
N VAL A 441 13.68 -11.54 9.58
CA VAL A 441 12.37 -11.15 9.04
C VAL A 441 11.27 -11.92 9.75
N PRO A 442 10.03 -11.39 9.80
CA PRO A 442 8.93 -12.13 10.42
C PRO A 442 8.61 -13.41 9.63
N PRO A 443 7.97 -14.41 10.27
CA PRO A 443 7.42 -15.56 9.57
C PRO A 443 6.49 -15.18 8.42
N ALA A 444 6.36 -16.09 7.45
CA ALA A 444 5.56 -15.90 6.23
C ALA A 444 4.04 -15.91 6.47
#